data_AF-A0A9D2JGD5-F1
#
_entry.id   AF-A0A9D2JGD5-F1
#
_cell.length_a   1.000
_cell.length_b   1.000
_cell.length_c   1.000
_cell.angle_alpha   90.00
_cell.angle_beta   90.00
_cell.angle_gamma   90.00
#
_symmetry.space_group_name_H-M   'P 1'
#
loop_
_entity.id
_entity.type
_entity.pdbx_description
1 polymer ?
#
loop_
_entity_poly.entity_id
_entity_poly.type
_entity_poly.pdbx_seq_one_letter_code
_entity_poly.pdbx_strand_id
1 'polypeptide(L)'
;MSVNYILTGRPLGGKSALAAWLCSRLPRPAAGVRTVCIGRCEAGPLFGLQDLTTGRVEPVNRAEGRGIESLPAAFESFGCRALQAARDSAAPTVLVDELGCGEGACPGYLAALNALLDGPATVVAVAAKEDRPHLNALRARQGDVQIDLDDTTPEAVRAALAPALPAPLHPGVSVRLYGAEKCFGPGPMELLERVGRTGSLHKAAAAMGMAYSKAWKLLGALEQQWGFAILQRSPGGAGGGGSLLTPAAWDLLDRYRALQWETACAADQAFARHFADFVPAPGTKDE
;
A
#
# COMPACT_ATOMS: atom_id res chain seq x y z
N MET A 1 -13.04 -6.67 -22.98
CA MET A 1 -11.73 -6.77 -22.31
C MET A 1 -11.82 -5.94 -21.04
N SER A 2 -11.41 -6.50 -19.90
CA SER A 2 -11.22 -5.73 -18.67
C SER A 2 -10.10 -4.71 -18.88
N VAL A 3 -10.17 -3.60 -18.15
CA VAL A 3 -9.14 -2.55 -18.17
C VAL A 3 -8.33 -2.69 -16.89
N ASN A 4 -7.01 -2.83 -16.98
CA ASN A 4 -6.16 -2.85 -15.80
C ASN A 4 -5.81 -1.43 -15.34
N TYR A 5 -5.53 -1.27 -14.05
CA TYR A 5 -5.06 -0.01 -13.46
C TYR A 5 -3.63 -0.19 -12.97
N ILE A 6 -2.69 0.52 -13.60
CA ILE A 6 -1.27 0.45 -13.27
C ILE A 6 -0.87 1.72 -12.53
N LEU A 7 -0.56 1.58 -11.25
CA LEU A 7 -0.21 2.66 -10.33
C LEU A 7 1.30 2.72 -10.15
N THR A 8 1.90 3.84 -10.50
CA THR A 8 3.33 4.11 -10.33
C THR A 8 3.57 5.41 -9.58
N GLY A 9 4.84 5.68 -9.23
CA GLY A 9 5.25 6.85 -8.49
C GLY A 9 6.28 6.52 -7.41
N ARG A 10 6.82 7.56 -6.78
CA ARG A 10 7.87 7.43 -5.75
C ARG A 10 7.44 6.55 -4.57
N PRO A 11 8.41 6.00 -3.81
CA PRO A 11 8.15 5.29 -2.57
C PRO A 11 7.31 6.15 -1.63
N LEU A 12 6.34 5.51 -0.96
CA LEU A 12 5.36 6.22 -0.15
C LEU A 12 4.72 7.34 -1.01
N GLY A 13 4.22 7.04 -2.21
CA GLY A 13 3.44 8.01 -3.00
C GLY A 13 1.96 8.06 -2.60
N GLY A 14 1.52 7.13 -1.75
CA GLY A 14 0.09 6.82 -1.55
C GLY A 14 -0.46 5.79 -2.55
N LYS A 15 0.42 5.11 -3.31
CA LYS A 15 0.03 4.11 -4.33
C LYS A 15 -0.85 3.00 -3.76
N SER A 16 -0.41 2.31 -2.70
CA SER A 16 -1.19 1.24 -2.06
C SER A 16 -2.52 1.75 -1.47
N ALA A 17 -2.56 2.99 -0.97
CA ALA A 17 -3.81 3.60 -0.49
C ALA A 17 -4.78 3.94 -1.63
N LEU A 18 -4.28 4.31 -2.80
CA LEU A 18 -5.09 4.49 -4.00
C LEU A 18 -5.53 3.15 -4.59
N ALA A 19 -4.67 2.14 -4.58
CA ALA A 19 -5.00 0.77 -4.99
C ALA A 19 -6.14 0.19 -4.14
N ALA A 20 -6.05 0.34 -2.81
CA ALA A 20 -7.10 -0.08 -1.89
C ALA A 20 -8.43 0.64 -2.16
N TRP A 21 -8.39 1.94 -2.48
CA TRP A 21 -9.58 2.70 -2.88
C TRP A 21 -10.16 2.21 -4.21
N LEU A 22 -9.33 1.95 -5.22
CA LEU A 22 -9.80 1.37 -6.49
C LEU A 22 -10.48 0.02 -6.23
N CYS A 23 -9.86 -0.86 -5.43
CA CYS A 23 -10.44 -2.15 -5.06
C CYS A 23 -11.73 -2.05 -4.24
N SER A 24 -12.00 -0.91 -3.58
CA SER A 24 -13.28 -0.68 -2.88
C SER A 24 -14.38 -0.19 -3.83
N ARG A 25 -14.02 0.33 -5.01
CA ARG A 25 -14.95 0.74 -6.07
C ARG A 25 -15.23 -0.39 -7.07
N LEU A 26 -14.26 -1.29 -7.26
CA LEU A 26 -14.37 -2.41 -8.19
C LEU A 26 -15.11 -3.62 -7.59
N PRO A 27 -15.67 -4.51 -8.42
CA PRO A 27 -16.32 -5.73 -7.94
C PRO A 27 -15.37 -6.60 -7.11
N ARG A 28 -15.91 -7.23 -6.06
CA ARG A 28 -15.18 -8.06 -5.08
C ARG A 28 -15.59 -9.54 -5.17
N PRO A 29 -14.82 -10.50 -4.63
CA PRO A 29 -13.59 -10.35 -3.83
C PRO A 29 -12.35 -10.01 -4.66
N ALA A 30 -11.31 -9.48 -3.99
CA ALA A 30 -10.00 -9.30 -4.60
C ALA A 30 -9.11 -10.51 -4.26
N ALA A 31 -8.68 -11.24 -5.29
CA ALA A 31 -7.58 -12.20 -5.18
C ALA A 31 -6.24 -11.50 -5.45
N GLY A 32 -5.13 -12.20 -5.33
CA GLY A 32 -3.82 -11.72 -5.77
C GLY A 32 -2.78 -11.70 -4.66
N VAL A 33 -1.81 -10.81 -4.77
CA VAL A 33 -0.62 -10.81 -3.93
C VAL A 33 -0.26 -9.41 -3.46
N ARG A 34 0.38 -9.35 -2.29
CA ARG A 34 0.94 -8.11 -1.76
C ARG A 34 2.31 -8.30 -1.11
N THR A 35 3.25 -7.41 -1.37
CA THR A 35 4.54 -7.33 -0.66
C THR A 35 4.33 -6.58 0.65
N VAL A 36 4.59 -7.24 1.77
CA VAL A 36 4.40 -6.71 3.13
C VAL A 36 5.72 -6.66 3.88
N CYS A 37 5.91 -5.64 4.72
CA CYS A 37 7.05 -5.61 5.64
C CYS A 37 6.82 -6.66 6.74
N ILE A 38 7.78 -7.58 6.90
CA ILE A 38 7.75 -8.66 7.90
C ILE A 38 8.76 -8.43 9.03
N GLY A 39 9.55 -7.36 8.95
CA GLY A 39 10.53 -6.99 9.95
C GLY A 39 11.54 -5.99 9.42
N ARG A 40 12.49 -5.58 10.25
CA ARG A 40 13.59 -4.70 9.86
C ARG A 40 14.89 -5.20 10.46
N CYS A 41 15.97 -5.09 9.69
CA CYS A 41 17.35 -5.26 10.15
C CYS A 41 18.11 -3.93 10.01
N GLU A 42 19.36 -3.87 10.46
CA GLU A 42 20.18 -2.66 10.33
C GLU A 42 20.31 -2.19 8.87
N ALA A 43 20.35 -3.13 7.93
CA ALA A 43 20.47 -2.85 6.49
C ALA A 43 19.16 -2.34 5.85
N GLY A 44 18.01 -2.51 6.52
CA GLY A 44 16.72 -2.07 5.99
C GLY A 44 15.55 -3.03 6.24
N PRO A 45 14.42 -2.81 5.54
CA PRO A 45 13.22 -3.61 5.72
C PRO A 45 13.35 -5.01 5.11
N LEU A 46 12.79 -5.97 5.83
CA LEU A 46 12.57 -7.32 5.37
C LEU A 46 11.13 -7.43 4.86
N PHE A 47 10.96 -8.09 3.73
CA PHE A 47 9.68 -8.20 3.03
C PHE A 47 9.27 -9.66 2.85
N GLY A 48 7.97 -9.88 2.85
CA GLY A 48 7.34 -11.14 2.44
C GLY A 48 6.28 -10.88 1.40
N LEU A 49 6.06 -11.86 0.52
CA LEU A 49 4.94 -11.89 -0.40
C LEU A 49 3.76 -12.56 0.29
N GLN A 50 2.66 -11.82 0.44
CA GLN A 50 1.41 -12.28 0.98
C GLN A 50 0.47 -12.70 -0.15
N ASP A 51 -0.13 -13.87 -0.03
CA ASP A 51 -1.29 -14.29 -0.83
C ASP A 51 -2.56 -13.76 -0.16
N LEU A 52 -3.35 -12.97 -0.89
CA LEU A 52 -4.56 -12.33 -0.36
C LEU A 52 -5.72 -13.30 -0.17
N THR A 53 -5.70 -14.44 -0.85
CA THR A 53 -6.73 -15.48 -0.71
C THR A 53 -6.49 -16.34 0.51
N THR A 54 -5.24 -16.75 0.75
CA THR A 54 -4.92 -17.64 1.89
C THR A 54 -4.42 -16.89 3.14
N GLY A 55 -4.03 -15.62 3.00
CA GLY A 55 -3.39 -14.83 4.06
C GLY A 55 -1.95 -15.23 4.36
N ARG A 56 -1.43 -16.29 3.72
CA ARG A 56 -0.06 -16.79 3.94
C ARG A 56 0.97 -15.79 3.44
N VAL A 57 2.08 -15.69 4.16
CA VAL A 57 3.22 -14.82 3.82
C VAL A 57 4.47 -15.67 3.65
N GLU A 58 5.17 -15.50 2.54
CA GLU A 58 6.47 -16.13 2.26
C GLU A 58 7.56 -15.05 2.19
N PRO A 59 8.65 -15.13 2.96
CA PRO A 59 9.75 -14.16 2.89
C PRO A 59 10.36 -14.06 1.49
N VAL A 60 10.50 -12.85 0.97
CA VAL A 60 11.15 -12.57 -0.34
C VAL A 60 12.55 -12.01 -0.20
N ASN A 61 12.96 -11.66 1.02
CA ASN A 61 14.33 -11.36 1.37
C ASN A 61 14.59 -11.74 2.84
N ARG A 62 15.86 -11.77 3.25
CA ARG A 62 16.27 -12.00 4.63
C ARG A 62 17.49 -11.18 5.01
N ALA A 63 17.72 -11.02 6.31
CA ALA A 63 18.95 -10.44 6.81
C ALA A 63 20.10 -11.45 6.64
N GLU A 64 21.19 -11.02 6.03
CA GLU A 64 22.39 -11.84 5.81
C GLU A 64 23.62 -10.99 6.17
N GLY A 65 24.27 -11.31 7.29
CA GLY A 65 25.34 -10.49 7.85
C GLY A 65 24.91 -9.04 8.12
N ARG A 66 25.56 -8.08 7.46
CA ARG A 66 25.22 -6.64 7.52
C ARG A 66 24.35 -6.17 6.35
N GLY A 67 23.82 -7.09 5.54
CA GLY A 67 23.08 -6.80 4.32
C GLY A 67 21.72 -7.48 4.28
N ILE A 68 21.06 -7.33 3.13
CA ILE A 68 19.81 -8.01 2.80
C ILE A 68 20.08 -8.91 1.60
N GLU A 69 19.73 -10.18 1.72
CA GLU A 69 19.77 -11.16 0.64
C GLU A 69 18.36 -11.33 0.04
N SER A 70 18.25 -11.30 -1.28
CA SER A 70 17.01 -11.57 -1.99
C SER A 70 16.73 -13.08 -2.07
N LEU A 71 15.47 -13.49 -1.95
CA LEU A 71 15.00 -14.87 -2.02
C LEU A 71 14.11 -15.07 -3.26
N PRO A 72 14.67 -15.13 -4.49
CA PRO A 72 13.89 -15.23 -5.72
C PRO A 72 13.03 -16.51 -5.80
N ALA A 73 13.43 -17.58 -5.10
CA ALA A 73 12.66 -18.82 -5.01
C ALA A 73 11.25 -18.62 -4.43
N ALA A 74 11.04 -17.60 -3.59
CA ALA A 74 9.72 -17.27 -3.05
C ALA A 74 8.78 -16.77 -4.16
N PHE A 75 9.26 -15.92 -5.07
CA PHE A 75 8.49 -15.49 -6.24
C PHE A 75 8.25 -16.66 -7.20
N GLU A 76 9.29 -17.42 -7.54
CA GLU A 76 9.21 -18.50 -8.53
C GLU A 76 8.33 -19.68 -8.09
N SER A 77 8.15 -19.89 -6.79
CA SER A 77 7.32 -20.98 -6.27
C SER A 77 6.00 -20.48 -5.69
N PHE A 78 6.06 -19.80 -4.55
CA PHE A 78 4.89 -19.31 -3.85
C PHE A 78 4.17 -18.23 -4.65
N GLY A 79 4.90 -17.24 -5.18
CA GLY A 79 4.33 -16.15 -5.96
C GLY A 79 3.66 -16.62 -7.25
N CYS A 80 4.32 -17.51 -8.02
CA CYS A 80 3.74 -18.10 -9.23
C CYS A 80 2.40 -18.78 -8.95
N ARG A 81 2.35 -19.63 -7.91
CA ARG A 81 1.10 -20.32 -7.52
C ARG A 81 0.02 -19.34 -7.09
N ALA A 82 0.37 -18.29 -6.35
CA ALA A 82 -0.59 -17.28 -5.91
C ALA A 82 -1.18 -16.49 -7.09
N LEU A 83 -0.34 -16.07 -8.06
CA LEU A 83 -0.81 -15.37 -9.26
C LEU A 83 -1.67 -16.28 -10.16
N GLN A 84 -1.28 -17.54 -10.33
CA GLN A 84 -2.06 -18.53 -11.09
C GLN A 84 -3.41 -18.79 -10.41
N ALA A 85 -3.42 -19.01 -9.10
CA ALA A 85 -4.65 -19.17 -8.34
C ALA A 85 -5.56 -17.95 -8.43
N ALA A 86 -5.00 -16.73 -8.39
CA ALA A 86 -5.76 -15.50 -8.56
C ALA A 86 -6.36 -15.39 -9.97
N ARG A 87 -5.60 -15.72 -11.02
CA ARG A 87 -6.08 -15.73 -12.41
C ARG A 87 -7.19 -16.75 -12.64
N ASP A 88 -7.02 -17.96 -12.08
CA ASP A 88 -7.94 -19.07 -12.24
C ASP A 88 -9.15 -18.98 -11.28
N SER A 89 -9.16 -17.97 -10.40
CA SER A 89 -10.28 -17.70 -9.52
C SER A 89 -11.45 -17.03 -10.26
N ALA A 90 -12.65 -17.11 -9.67
CA ALA A 90 -13.81 -16.35 -10.12
C ALA A 90 -13.77 -14.87 -9.69
N ALA A 91 -12.63 -14.38 -9.15
CA ALA A 91 -12.52 -13.01 -8.67
C ALA A 91 -12.53 -12.03 -9.86
N PRO A 92 -13.48 -11.08 -9.89
CA PRO A 92 -13.56 -10.10 -10.97
C PRO A 92 -12.44 -9.04 -10.91
N THR A 93 -11.81 -8.89 -9.74
CA THR A 93 -10.71 -7.95 -9.49
C THR A 93 -9.53 -8.67 -8.85
N VAL A 94 -8.32 -8.35 -9.27
CA VAL A 94 -7.08 -8.89 -8.69
C VAL A 94 -6.14 -7.76 -8.30
N LEU A 95 -5.59 -7.79 -7.08
CA LEU A 95 -4.62 -6.83 -6.58
C LEU A 95 -3.20 -7.41 -6.67
N VAL A 96 -2.27 -6.62 -7.19
CA VAL A 96 -0.82 -6.91 -7.16
C VAL A 96 -0.12 -5.69 -6.58
N ASP A 97 0.27 -5.72 -5.30
CA ASP A 97 0.81 -4.55 -4.58
C ASP A 97 2.04 -4.90 -3.73
N GLU A 98 3.29 -4.62 -4.05
CA GLU A 98 3.86 -3.78 -5.09
C GLU A 98 4.92 -4.60 -5.83
N LEU A 99 4.96 -4.43 -7.15
CA LEU A 99 6.00 -4.95 -8.04
C LEU A 99 7.24 -4.06 -7.94
N GLY A 100 8.41 -4.66 -7.72
CA GLY A 100 9.65 -3.92 -7.50
C GLY A 100 10.88 -4.59 -8.11
N CYS A 101 11.95 -4.67 -7.32
CA CYS A 101 13.23 -5.21 -7.74
C CYS A 101 13.31 -6.73 -7.70
N GLY A 102 12.59 -7.36 -6.76
CA GLY A 102 12.73 -8.79 -6.46
C GLY A 102 12.28 -9.70 -7.60
N GLU A 103 11.34 -9.23 -8.41
CA GLU A 103 10.70 -9.99 -9.49
C GLU A 103 11.52 -10.03 -10.77
N GLY A 104 12.49 -9.12 -10.94
CA GLY A 104 13.19 -8.93 -12.21
C GLY A 104 14.01 -10.14 -12.68
N ALA A 105 14.44 -10.99 -11.74
CA ALA A 105 15.17 -12.22 -12.01
C ALA A 105 14.28 -13.48 -11.94
N CYS A 106 12.95 -13.32 -11.91
CA CYS A 106 12.00 -14.40 -11.71
C CYS A 106 11.12 -14.60 -12.96
N PRO A 107 11.64 -15.21 -14.04
CA PRO A 107 10.90 -15.39 -15.30
C PRO A 107 9.56 -16.13 -15.15
N GLY A 108 9.45 -17.12 -14.27
CA GLY A 108 8.18 -17.84 -14.07
C GLY A 108 7.13 -16.94 -13.43
N TYR A 109 7.54 -16.11 -12.47
CA TYR A 109 6.66 -15.13 -11.83
C TYR A 109 6.20 -14.06 -12.81
N LEU A 110 7.12 -13.53 -13.62
CA LEU A 110 6.81 -12.55 -14.66
C LEU A 110 5.88 -13.11 -15.74
N ALA A 111 6.04 -14.39 -16.11
CA ALA A 111 5.13 -15.06 -17.03
C ALA A 111 3.72 -15.21 -16.44
N ALA A 112 3.62 -15.59 -15.16
CA ALA A 112 2.35 -15.68 -14.45
C ALA A 112 1.66 -14.30 -14.33
N LEU A 113 2.43 -13.24 -14.05
CA LEU A 113 1.94 -11.86 -14.01
C LEU A 113 1.39 -11.40 -15.35
N ASN A 114 2.12 -11.63 -16.45
CA ASN A 114 1.63 -11.27 -17.79
C ASN A 114 0.36 -12.04 -18.15
N ALA A 115 0.31 -13.35 -17.87
CA ALA A 115 -0.89 -14.15 -18.10
C ALA A 115 -2.10 -13.68 -17.26
N LEU A 116 -1.85 -13.13 -16.07
CA LEU A 116 -2.88 -12.51 -15.24
C LEU A 116 -3.36 -11.17 -15.86
N LEU A 117 -2.43 -10.31 -16.30
CA LEU A 117 -2.74 -9.01 -16.92
C LEU A 117 -3.47 -9.12 -18.26
N ASP A 118 -3.17 -10.17 -19.03
CA ASP A 118 -3.83 -10.47 -20.30
C ASP A 118 -5.14 -11.27 -20.11
N GLY A 119 -5.46 -11.60 -18.86
CA GLY A 119 -6.66 -12.35 -18.47
C GLY A 119 -7.94 -11.51 -18.43
N PRO A 120 -9.08 -12.13 -18.10
CA PRO A 120 -10.39 -11.47 -18.09
C PRO A 120 -10.68 -10.64 -16.82
N ALA A 121 -9.87 -10.79 -15.76
CA ALA A 121 -10.05 -10.03 -14.52
C ALA A 121 -9.52 -8.60 -14.67
N THR A 122 -10.05 -7.67 -13.89
CA THR A 122 -9.46 -6.34 -13.76
C THR A 122 -8.30 -6.39 -12.77
N VAL A 123 -7.08 -6.13 -13.23
CA VAL A 123 -5.90 -6.08 -12.35
C VAL A 123 -5.65 -4.66 -11.88
N VAL A 124 -5.53 -4.46 -10.58
CA VAL A 124 -4.97 -3.26 -9.96
C VAL A 124 -3.54 -3.58 -9.57
N ALA A 125 -2.57 -3.07 -10.31
CA ALA A 125 -1.15 -3.31 -10.06
C ALA A 125 -0.47 -2.04 -9.53
N VAL A 126 0.26 -2.17 -8.43
CA VAL A 126 1.16 -1.14 -7.92
C VAL A 126 2.58 -1.52 -8.31
N ALA A 127 3.31 -0.58 -8.89
CA ALA A 127 4.69 -0.81 -9.32
C ALA A 127 5.61 0.33 -8.90
N ALA A 128 6.82 -0.05 -8.50
CA ALA A 128 7.89 0.88 -8.21
C ALA A 128 8.30 1.64 -9.49
N LYS A 129 8.62 2.93 -9.36
CA LYS A 129 9.09 3.75 -10.47
C LYS A 129 10.61 3.62 -10.64
N GLU A 130 11.04 2.43 -11.01
CA GLU A 130 12.45 2.10 -11.24
C GLU A 130 12.68 1.72 -12.70
N ASP A 131 13.87 2.01 -13.25
CA ASP A 131 14.25 1.63 -14.60
C ASP A 131 14.65 0.15 -14.64
N ARG A 132 13.67 -0.71 -14.86
CA ARG A 132 13.85 -2.17 -14.99
C ARG A 132 13.02 -2.70 -16.14
N PRO A 133 13.49 -3.71 -16.89
CA PRO A 133 12.78 -4.24 -18.06
C PRO A 133 11.31 -4.59 -17.79
N HIS A 134 11.01 -5.31 -16.71
CA HIS A 134 9.64 -5.73 -16.39
C HIS A 134 8.74 -4.57 -15.94
N LEU A 135 9.28 -3.60 -15.21
CA LEU A 135 8.52 -2.41 -14.78
C LEU A 135 8.30 -1.44 -15.96
N ASN A 136 9.29 -1.30 -16.85
CA ASN A 136 9.16 -0.56 -18.09
C ASN A 136 8.09 -1.18 -19.00
N ALA A 137 8.10 -2.50 -19.15
CA ALA A 137 7.10 -3.22 -19.92
C ALA A 137 5.69 -2.97 -19.36
N LEU A 138 5.52 -3.00 -18.04
CA LEU A 138 4.24 -2.72 -17.38
C LEU A 138 3.74 -1.28 -17.66
N ARG A 139 4.64 -0.29 -17.60
CA ARG A 139 4.32 1.12 -17.93
C ARG A 139 4.03 1.36 -19.40
N ALA A 140 4.53 0.50 -20.28
CA ALA A 140 4.34 0.59 -21.73
C ALA A 140 3.10 -0.17 -22.24
N ARG A 141 2.37 -0.87 -21.36
CA ARG A 141 1.17 -1.63 -21.76
C ARG A 141 0.10 -0.69 -22.31
N GLN A 142 -0.38 -1.03 -23.52
CA GLN A 142 -1.47 -0.32 -24.18
C GLN A 142 -2.82 -0.88 -23.73
N GLY A 143 -3.84 -0.02 -23.66
CA GLY A 143 -5.20 -0.42 -23.24
C GLY A 143 -5.42 -0.43 -21.72
N ASP A 144 -4.35 -0.32 -20.93
CA ASP A 144 -4.41 -0.20 -19.47
C ASP A 144 -4.41 1.29 -19.04
N VAL A 145 -5.05 1.57 -17.91
CA VAL A 145 -5.06 2.91 -17.30
C VAL A 145 -3.76 3.10 -16.51
N GLN A 146 -2.88 3.94 -17.03
CA GLN A 146 -1.61 4.31 -16.41
C GLN A 146 -1.81 5.52 -15.49
N ILE A 147 -1.42 5.40 -14.23
CA ILE A 147 -1.52 6.46 -13.22
C ILE A 147 -0.17 6.63 -12.55
N ASP A 148 0.47 7.78 -12.77
CA ASP A 148 1.75 8.13 -12.15
C ASP A 148 1.54 9.19 -11.08
N LEU A 149 1.67 8.80 -9.81
CA LEU A 149 1.48 9.69 -8.66
C LEU A 149 2.62 10.69 -8.45
N ASP A 150 3.64 10.71 -9.30
CA ASP A 150 4.58 11.84 -9.34
C ASP A 150 4.00 13.03 -10.11
N ASP A 151 3.10 12.78 -11.07
CA ASP A 151 2.51 13.79 -11.95
C ASP A 151 1.10 14.23 -11.48
N THR A 152 0.54 13.51 -10.51
CA THR A 152 -0.80 13.78 -9.97
C THR A 152 -0.89 13.43 -8.49
N THR A 153 -2.01 13.77 -7.84
CA THR A 153 -2.27 13.41 -6.45
C THR A 153 -3.32 12.30 -6.36
N PRO A 154 -3.28 11.45 -5.30
CA PRO A 154 -4.35 10.48 -5.07
C PRO A 154 -5.75 11.11 -5.09
N GLU A 155 -5.91 12.31 -4.56
CA GLU A 155 -7.19 13.03 -4.51
C GLU A 155 -7.68 13.41 -5.92
N ALA A 156 -6.79 13.91 -6.77
CA ALA A 156 -7.11 14.26 -8.15
C ALA A 156 -7.51 13.01 -8.96
N VAL A 157 -6.78 11.90 -8.79
CA VAL A 157 -7.13 10.62 -9.42
C VAL A 157 -8.48 10.12 -8.95
N ARG A 158 -8.75 10.19 -7.65
CA ARG A 158 -10.06 9.81 -7.08
C ARG A 158 -11.19 10.63 -7.70
N ALA A 159 -11.02 11.94 -7.80
CA ALA A 159 -12.01 12.82 -8.42
C ALA A 159 -12.24 12.50 -9.90
N ALA A 160 -11.19 12.21 -10.64
CA ALA A 160 -11.26 11.89 -12.06
C ALA A 160 -11.92 10.53 -12.35
N LEU A 161 -11.62 9.50 -11.56
CA LEU A 161 -12.10 8.14 -11.81
C LEU A 161 -13.45 7.83 -11.14
N ALA A 162 -13.80 8.49 -10.04
CA ALA A 162 -15.02 8.20 -9.28
C ALA A 162 -16.32 8.23 -10.12
N PRO A 163 -16.52 9.14 -11.10
CA PRO A 163 -17.75 9.16 -11.90
C PRO A 163 -17.89 7.97 -12.86
N ALA A 164 -16.78 7.38 -13.28
CA ALA A 164 -16.75 6.27 -14.24
C ALA A 164 -16.71 4.90 -13.56
N LEU A 165 -16.32 4.85 -12.28
CA LEU A 165 -16.25 3.63 -11.50
C LEU A 165 -17.58 3.32 -10.80
N PRO A 166 -17.93 2.04 -10.63
CA PRO A 166 -19.03 1.66 -9.76
C PRO A 166 -18.84 2.23 -8.35
N ALA A 167 -19.95 2.57 -7.70
CA ALA A 167 -19.97 2.97 -6.29
C ALA A 167 -20.75 1.93 -5.46
N PRO A 168 -20.30 0.67 -5.42
CA PRO A 168 -20.98 -0.35 -4.65
C PRO A 168 -20.98 0.05 -3.17
N LEU A 169 -22.04 -0.35 -2.46
CA LEU A 169 -22.03 -0.29 -1.01
C LEU A 169 -20.87 -1.16 -0.49
N HIS A 170 -20.02 -0.58 0.34
CA HIS A 170 -18.84 -1.24 0.89
C HIS A 170 -18.57 -0.73 2.31
N PRO A 171 -17.91 -1.51 3.18
CA PRO A 171 -17.58 -1.06 4.52
C PRO A 171 -16.41 -0.07 4.47
N GLY A 172 -16.52 1.01 5.24
CA GLY A 172 -15.41 1.91 5.52
C GLY A 172 -14.97 1.76 6.97
N VAL A 173 -13.73 1.32 7.19
CA VAL A 173 -13.17 1.17 8.55
C VAL A 173 -11.95 2.05 8.76
N SER A 174 -11.86 2.63 9.96
CA SER A 174 -10.72 3.45 10.38
C SER A 174 -10.23 2.94 11.74
N VAL A 175 -9.00 2.43 11.76
CA VAL A 175 -8.37 1.90 12.96
C VAL A 175 -7.73 3.03 13.77
N ARG A 176 -7.88 2.99 15.10
CA ARG A 176 -7.23 3.92 16.03
C ARG A 176 -6.69 3.12 17.21
N LEU A 177 -5.48 3.44 17.65
CA LEU A 177 -4.86 2.80 18.80
C LEU A 177 -5.09 3.64 20.05
N TYR A 178 -5.43 2.96 21.15
CA TYR A 178 -5.69 3.56 22.45
C TYR A 178 -4.84 2.88 23.51
N GLY A 179 -4.20 3.68 24.36
CA GLY A 179 -3.80 3.27 25.71
C GLY A 179 -4.87 3.76 26.69
N ALA A 180 -4.46 4.54 27.69
CA ALA A 180 -5.42 5.32 28.50
C ALA A 180 -6.16 6.39 27.67
N GLU A 181 -5.46 6.96 26.69
CA GLU A 181 -6.02 7.88 25.70
C GLU A 181 -5.62 7.43 24.28
N LYS A 182 -6.18 8.08 23.25
CA LYS A 182 -5.82 7.81 21.86
C LYS A 182 -4.33 8.08 21.65
N CYS A 183 -3.58 7.06 21.22
CA CYS A 183 -2.13 7.17 21.01
C CYS A 183 -1.70 7.11 19.54
N PHE A 184 -2.54 6.60 18.64
CA PHE A 184 -2.21 6.57 17.21
C PHE A 184 -3.44 6.42 16.33
N GLY A 185 -3.30 6.72 15.03
CA GLY A 185 -4.37 6.60 14.06
C GLY A 185 -4.01 7.24 12.71
N PRO A 186 -5.01 7.53 11.85
CA PRO A 186 -4.77 7.97 10.47
C PRO A 186 -3.94 9.26 10.37
N GLY A 187 -4.21 10.25 11.23
CA GLY A 187 -3.48 11.53 11.22
C GLY A 187 -1.99 11.39 11.55
N PRO A 188 -1.62 10.82 12.73
CA PRO A 188 -0.24 10.49 13.05
C PRO A 188 0.45 9.65 11.96
N MET A 189 -0.23 8.60 11.47
CA MET A 189 0.28 7.76 10.40
C MET A 189 0.67 8.60 9.17
N GLU A 190 -0.26 9.41 8.66
CA GLU A 190 -0.03 10.23 7.47
C GLU A 190 1.12 11.23 7.67
N LEU A 191 1.20 11.89 8.84
CA LEU A 191 2.30 12.80 9.13
C LEU A 191 3.65 12.08 9.06
N LEU A 192 3.78 10.93 9.75
CA LEU A 192 5.03 10.19 9.78
C LEU A 192 5.39 9.61 8.42
N GLU A 193 4.43 9.12 7.63
CA GLU A 193 4.71 8.73 6.25
C GLU A 193 5.26 9.87 5.40
N ARG A 194 4.67 11.08 5.54
CA ARG A 194 5.16 12.27 4.82
C ARG A 194 6.54 12.71 5.31
N VAL A 195 6.85 12.53 6.59
CA VAL A 195 8.21 12.72 7.10
C VAL A 195 9.16 11.71 6.47
N GLY A 196 8.81 10.43 6.45
CA GLY A 196 9.59 9.38 5.80
C GLY A 196 9.85 9.64 4.31
N ARG A 197 8.89 10.25 3.60
CA ARG A 197 9.01 10.68 2.19
C ARG A 197 9.95 11.87 2.00
N THR A 198 9.77 12.91 2.83
CA THR A 198 10.35 14.24 2.58
C THR A 198 11.65 14.49 3.34
N GLY A 199 11.94 13.67 4.35
CA GLY A 199 13.02 13.89 5.30
C GLY A 199 12.84 15.18 6.12
N SER A 200 11.64 15.75 6.19
CA SER A 200 11.39 17.05 6.83
C SER A 200 10.00 17.12 7.45
N LEU A 201 9.94 17.34 8.77
CA LEU A 201 8.69 17.58 9.48
C LEU A 201 7.95 18.83 8.96
N HIS A 202 8.71 19.86 8.58
CA HIS A 202 8.14 21.08 8.01
C HIS A 202 7.44 20.82 6.68
N LYS A 203 8.10 20.13 5.74
CA LYS A 203 7.49 19.78 4.44
C LYS A 203 6.29 18.86 4.63
N ALA A 204 6.38 17.89 5.54
CA ALA A 204 5.28 16.99 5.87
C ALA A 204 4.06 17.74 6.40
N ALA A 205 4.25 18.65 7.36
CA ALA A 205 3.18 19.46 7.93
C ALA A 205 2.52 20.36 6.88
N ALA A 206 3.33 21.05 6.07
CA ALA A 206 2.85 21.91 4.99
C ALA A 206 1.99 21.14 3.98
N ALA A 207 2.41 19.93 3.60
CA ALA A 207 1.68 19.07 2.67
C ALA A 207 0.35 18.53 3.25
N MET A 208 0.14 18.62 4.55
CA MET A 208 -1.12 18.31 5.24
C MET A 208 -1.98 19.54 5.54
N GLY A 209 -1.56 20.75 5.13
CA GLY A 209 -2.18 22.00 5.58
C GLY A 209 -2.10 22.19 7.10
N MET A 210 -1.11 21.56 7.77
CA MET A 210 -0.93 21.57 9.21
C MET A 210 0.12 22.62 9.60
N ALA A 211 -0.19 23.44 10.61
CA ALA A 211 0.81 24.32 11.21
C ALA A 211 2.00 23.51 11.76
N TYR A 212 3.22 23.97 11.48
CA TYR A 212 4.44 23.28 11.92
C TYR A 212 4.50 23.05 13.45
N SER A 213 4.03 24.02 14.23
CA SER A 213 3.93 23.89 15.69
C SER A 213 2.96 22.79 16.14
N LYS A 214 1.89 22.54 15.37
CA LYS A 214 0.96 21.43 15.62
C LYS A 214 1.60 20.08 15.30
N ALA A 215 2.40 20.00 14.24
CA ALA A 215 3.15 18.79 13.90
C ALA A 215 4.17 18.44 15.00
N TRP A 216 4.90 19.43 15.55
CA TRP A 216 5.79 19.21 16.70
C TRP A 216 5.06 18.79 17.96
N LYS A 217 3.93 19.42 18.30
CA LYS A 217 3.11 19.00 19.45
C LYS A 217 2.64 17.56 19.31
N LEU A 218 2.20 17.18 18.10
CA LEU A 218 1.80 15.81 17.81
C LEU A 218 2.97 14.84 17.97
N LEU A 219 4.15 15.18 17.45
CA LEU A 219 5.36 14.38 17.58
C LEU A 219 5.75 14.17 19.05
N GLY A 220 5.78 15.25 19.85
CA GLY A 220 6.11 15.16 21.27
C GLY A 220 5.11 14.31 22.06
N ALA A 221 3.82 14.42 21.75
CA ALA A 221 2.80 13.56 22.35
C ALA A 221 3.01 12.08 21.97
N LEU A 222 3.36 11.80 20.71
CA LEU A 222 3.69 10.44 20.27
C LEU A 222 4.92 9.90 21.01
N GLU A 223 6.01 10.65 21.09
CA GLU A 223 7.21 10.22 21.80
C GLU A 223 6.94 9.93 23.28
N GLN A 224 6.10 10.75 23.93
CA GLN A 224 5.69 10.53 25.31
C GLN A 224 4.83 9.28 25.49
N GLN A 225 3.86 9.05 24.60
CA GLN A 225 2.94 7.91 24.67
C GLN A 225 3.61 6.58 24.32
N TRP A 226 4.54 6.61 23.36
CA TRP A 226 5.20 5.42 22.83
C TRP A 226 6.53 5.10 23.53
N GLY A 227 7.13 6.05 24.24
CA GLY A 227 8.35 5.84 25.03
C GLY A 227 9.63 5.74 24.20
N PHE A 228 9.61 6.13 22.93
CA PHE A 228 10.77 6.16 22.06
C PHE A 228 10.77 7.40 21.16
N ALA A 229 11.95 7.81 20.71
CA ALA A 229 12.09 8.94 19.79
C ALA A 229 11.53 8.59 18.41
N ILE A 230 10.69 9.45 17.85
CA ILE A 230 10.09 9.25 16.53
C ILE A 230 11.06 9.71 15.43
N LEU A 231 11.82 10.78 15.69
CA LEU A 231 12.83 11.32 14.78
C LEU A 231 14.25 11.10 15.29
N GLN A 232 15.18 10.85 14.36
CA GLN A 232 16.61 10.89 14.63
C GLN A 232 17.02 12.33 14.98
N ARG A 233 17.80 12.47 16.05
CA ARG A 233 18.36 13.76 16.47
C ARG A 233 19.67 14.00 15.72
N SER A 234 19.66 14.82 14.67
CA SER A 234 20.89 15.32 14.06
C SER A 234 21.25 16.71 14.62
N PRO A 235 22.48 16.93 15.11
CA PRO A 235 22.95 18.28 15.42
C PRO A 235 22.86 19.15 14.17
N GLY A 236 22.13 20.27 14.25
CA GLY A 236 21.89 21.15 13.11
C GLY A 236 23.18 21.85 12.67
N GLY A 237 23.76 21.40 11.57
CA GLY A 237 24.73 22.17 10.78
C GLY A 237 24.04 23.09 9.76
N ALA A 238 24.82 23.94 9.09
CA ALA A 238 24.39 25.04 8.21
C ALA A 238 23.46 24.66 7.02
N GLY A 239 23.17 23.37 6.81
CA GLY A 239 22.27 22.87 5.76
C GLY A 239 20.85 22.52 6.21
N GLY A 240 20.50 22.71 7.50
CA GLY A 240 19.19 22.37 8.06
C GLY A 240 19.08 20.89 8.41
N GLY A 241 18.98 20.58 9.71
CA GLY A 241 18.86 19.20 10.20
C GLY A 241 17.62 18.50 9.64
N GLY A 242 17.81 17.39 8.94
CA GLY A 242 16.72 16.55 8.45
C GLY A 242 15.91 15.91 9.58
N SER A 243 14.65 15.60 9.30
CA SER A 243 13.74 14.84 10.18
C SER A 243 13.63 13.41 9.65
N LEU A 244 14.59 12.55 9.96
CA LEU A 244 14.54 11.14 9.58
C LEU A 244 13.79 10.34 10.65
N LEU A 245 12.90 9.43 10.25
CA LEU A 245 12.24 8.53 11.19
C LEU A 245 13.26 7.55 11.82
N THR A 246 13.09 7.26 13.10
CA THR A 246 13.87 6.20 13.76
C THR A 246 13.43 4.81 13.30
N PRO A 247 14.26 3.76 13.49
CA PRO A 247 13.84 2.39 13.21
C PRO A 247 12.57 1.97 13.96
N ALA A 248 12.40 2.41 15.21
CA ALA A 248 11.20 2.15 16.01
C ALA A 248 9.96 2.83 15.44
N ALA A 249 10.09 4.07 14.95
CA ALA A 249 9.00 4.75 14.27
C ALA A 249 8.58 4.02 12.99
N TRP A 250 9.54 3.53 12.20
CA TRP A 250 9.23 2.72 11.03
C TRP A 250 8.51 1.41 11.38
N ASP A 251 8.97 0.69 12.42
CA ASP A 251 8.31 -0.53 12.90
C ASP A 251 6.85 -0.26 13.31
N LEU A 252 6.59 0.85 14.01
CA LEU A 252 5.23 1.29 14.34
C LEU A 252 4.37 1.51 13.09
N LEU A 253 4.89 2.18 12.05
CA LEU A 253 4.17 2.39 10.80
C LEU A 253 3.86 1.07 10.09
N ASP A 254 4.82 0.16 10.04
CA ASP A 254 4.66 -1.13 9.34
C ASP A 254 3.62 -2.01 10.06
N ARG A 255 3.66 -2.08 11.39
CA ARG A 255 2.63 -2.77 12.20
C ARG A 255 1.25 -2.16 12.02
N TYR A 256 1.16 -0.83 12.03
CA TYR A 256 -0.12 -0.15 11.87
C TYR A 256 -0.72 -0.39 10.48
N ARG A 257 0.08 -0.41 9.40
CA ARG A 257 -0.39 -0.77 8.06
C ARG A 257 -0.90 -2.20 7.98
N ALA A 258 -0.19 -3.15 8.58
CA ALA A 258 -0.62 -4.54 8.63
C ALA A 258 -2.00 -4.66 9.32
N LEU A 259 -2.15 -4.01 10.49
CA LEU A 259 -3.42 -3.97 11.21
C LEU A 259 -4.55 -3.30 10.40
N GLN A 260 -4.27 -2.17 9.74
CA GLN A 260 -5.26 -1.49 8.90
C GLN A 260 -5.78 -2.40 7.78
N TRP A 261 -4.86 -3.13 7.13
CA TRP A 261 -5.21 -4.05 6.06
C TRP A 261 -6.06 -5.22 6.56
N GLU A 262 -5.59 -5.92 7.59
CA GLU A 262 -6.33 -7.07 8.14
C GLU A 262 -7.71 -6.67 8.64
N THR A 263 -7.83 -5.49 9.27
CA THR A 263 -9.13 -4.96 9.71
C THR A 263 -10.04 -4.64 8.52
N ALA A 264 -9.50 -4.10 7.43
CA ALA A 264 -10.28 -3.85 6.21
C ALA A 264 -10.77 -5.18 5.59
N CYS A 265 -9.91 -6.19 5.48
CA CYS A 265 -10.29 -7.50 4.99
C CYS A 265 -11.37 -8.16 5.88
N ALA A 266 -11.22 -8.08 7.20
CA ALA A 266 -12.20 -8.61 8.14
C ALA A 266 -13.55 -7.87 8.02
N ALA A 267 -13.52 -6.56 7.84
CA ALA A 267 -14.71 -5.75 7.61
C ALA A 267 -15.39 -6.14 6.28
N ASP A 268 -14.62 -6.38 5.23
CA ASP A 268 -15.12 -6.83 3.92
C ASP A 268 -15.81 -8.20 4.03
N GLN A 269 -15.23 -9.14 4.76
CA GLN A 269 -15.82 -10.45 5.02
C GLN A 269 -17.07 -10.37 5.90
N ALA A 270 -17.08 -9.50 6.91
CA ALA A 270 -18.27 -9.26 7.72
C ALA A 270 -19.38 -8.62 6.88
N PHE A 271 -19.06 -7.61 6.08
CA PHE A 271 -19.99 -6.95 5.19
C PHE A 271 -20.60 -7.95 4.18
N ALA A 272 -19.77 -8.77 3.53
CA ALA A 272 -20.25 -9.78 2.60
C ALA A 272 -21.24 -10.78 3.24
N ARG A 273 -21.06 -11.12 4.53
CA ARG A 273 -21.98 -12.00 5.26
C ARG A 273 -23.30 -11.32 5.65
N HIS A 274 -23.26 -10.03 5.97
CA HIS A 274 -24.41 -9.31 6.51
C HIS A 274 -25.20 -8.49 5.48
N PHE A 275 -24.62 -8.23 4.30
CA PHE A 275 -25.21 -7.40 3.24
C PHE A 275 -25.35 -8.15 1.90
N ALA A 276 -25.21 -9.48 1.87
CA ALA A 276 -25.27 -10.28 0.64
C ALA A 276 -26.60 -10.12 -0.14
N ASP A 277 -27.71 -10.03 0.59
CA ASP A 277 -29.08 -9.90 0.10
C ASP A 277 -29.63 -8.48 0.22
N PHE A 278 -28.81 -7.54 0.69
CA PHE A 278 -29.20 -6.15 0.84
C PHE A 278 -29.11 -5.41 -0.49
N VAL A 279 -30.27 -5.14 -1.10
CA VAL A 279 -30.38 -4.26 -2.26
C VAL A 279 -30.70 -2.85 -1.76
N PRO A 280 -29.77 -1.88 -1.85
CA PRO A 280 -30.09 -0.50 -1.51
C PRO A 280 -31.23 -0.03 -2.41
N ALA A 281 -32.25 0.61 -1.82
CA ALA A 281 -33.31 1.22 -2.60
C ALA A 281 -32.70 2.17 -3.65
N PRO A 282 -33.23 2.20 -4.89
CA PRO A 282 -32.76 3.17 -5.88
C PRO A 282 -32.90 4.56 -5.27
N GLY A 283 -31.76 5.22 -5.05
CA GLY A 283 -31.74 6.52 -4.38
C GLY A 283 -32.60 7.49 -5.17
N THR A 284 -33.63 8.05 -4.51
CA THR A 284 -34.30 9.26 -4.97
C THR A 284 -33.23 10.36 -5.00
N LYS A 285 -32.71 10.66 -6.19
CA LYS A 285 -32.07 11.95 -6.42
C LYS A 285 -33.20 12.98 -6.52
N ASP A 286 -33.72 13.39 -5.38
CA ASP A 286 -34.54 14.59 -5.28
C ASP A 286 -33.83 15.57 -4.34
N GLU A 287 -33.58 16.76 -4.91
CA GLU A 287 -33.07 18.04 -4.36
C GLU A 287 -31.55 18.22 -4.18
#